data_AF-A0A3S4ZFM1-F1
#
_entry.id   AF-A0A3S4ZFM1-F1
#
_cell.length_a   1.000
_cell.length_b   1.000
_cell.length_c   1.000
_cell.angle_alpha   90.00
_cell.angle_beta   90.00
_cell.angle_gamma   90.00
#
_symmetry.space_group_name_H-M   'P 1'
#
loop_
_entity.id
_entity.type
_entity.pdbx_description
1 polymer ?
#
loop_
_entity_poly.entity_id
_entity_poly.type
_entity_poly.pdbx_seq_one_letter_code
_entity_poly.pdbx_strand_id
1 'polypeptide(L)'
;MSKTLGNLSFEVDANNEYSSVRPYSQWTQEIIDAEANGLVSTAFYRAVDLLKANRTRLDCLVNALMTEETLETERLLQLLGPRASETA
;
A
#
# COMPACT_ATOMS: atom_id res chain seq x y z
N MET A 1 -4.42 -3.70 11.92
CA MET A 1 -5.02 -3.37 13.23
C MET A 1 -3.92 -3.37 14.26
N SER A 2 -3.87 -2.33 15.09
CA SER A 2 -2.82 -2.14 16.09
C SER A 2 -2.84 -3.21 17.16
N LYS A 3 -1.68 -3.83 17.38
CA LYS A 3 -1.49 -4.76 18.50
C LYS A 3 -1.36 -4.02 19.84
N THR A 4 -0.95 -2.74 19.79
CA THR A 4 -0.59 -1.95 20.97
C THR A 4 -1.78 -1.17 21.52
N LEU A 5 -2.62 -0.61 20.64
CA LEU A 5 -3.82 0.15 21.02
C LEU A 5 -5.09 -0.73 21.04
N GLY A 6 -5.04 -1.91 20.42
CA GLY A 6 -6.21 -2.78 20.29
C GLY A 6 -7.27 -2.19 19.37
N ASN A 7 -8.53 -2.61 19.57
CA ASN A 7 -9.67 -2.19 18.75
C ASN A 7 -10.29 -0.87 19.26
N LEU A 8 -9.50 0.20 19.29
CA LEU A 8 -9.99 1.55 19.60
C LEU A 8 -10.39 2.26 18.32
N SER A 9 -11.58 2.89 18.33
CA SER A 9 -12.04 3.77 17.27
C SER A 9 -12.02 5.21 17.79
N PHE A 10 -11.24 6.07 17.14
CA PHE A 10 -11.30 7.50 17.38
C PHE A 10 -12.23 8.09 16.32
N GLU A 11 -13.43 8.50 16.71
CA GLU A 11 -14.34 9.22 15.82
C GLU A 11 -13.73 10.58 15.52
N VAL A 12 -13.28 10.74 14.28
CA VAL A 12 -12.95 12.05 13.72
C VAL A 12 -14.19 12.46 12.95
N ASP A 13 -14.99 13.36 13.52
CA ASP A 13 -16.12 13.95 12.81
C ASP A 13 -15.61 14.69 11.58
N ALA A 14 -15.69 14.04 10.41
CA ALA A 14 -15.27 14.61 9.13
C ALA A 14 -16.06 15.87 8.74
N ASN A 15 -17.22 16.11 9.36
CA ASN A 15 -18.09 17.27 9.13
C ASN A 15 -17.84 18.44 10.08
N ASN A 16 -16.95 18.30 11.07
CA ASN A 16 -16.69 19.35 12.04
C ASN A 16 -15.24 19.84 11.93
N GLU A 17 -15.01 20.76 10.99
CA GLU A 17 -13.73 21.47 10.77
C GLU A 17 -13.16 22.12 12.05
N TYR A 18 -13.97 22.28 13.10
CA TYR A 18 -13.59 22.85 14.39
C TYR A 18 -13.32 21.81 15.50
N SER A 19 -13.49 20.52 15.25
CA SER A 19 -13.10 19.46 16.20
C SER A 19 -11.61 19.11 16.04
N SER A 20 -10.74 20.10 16.22
CA SER A 20 -9.28 19.93 16.21
C SER A 20 -8.73 19.28 17.49
N VAL A 21 -9.58 18.96 18.47
CA VAL A 21 -9.16 18.31 19.71
C VAL A 21 -9.19 16.80 19.51
N ARG A 22 -8.01 16.24 19.22
CA ARG A 22 -7.79 14.79 19.22
C ARG A 22 -8.15 14.23 20.60
N PRO A 23 -9.09 13.27 20.73
CA PRO A 23 -9.58 12.76 22.01
C PRO A 23 -8.61 11.72 22.62
N TYR A 24 -7.32 12.02 22.65
CA TYR A 24 -6.28 11.15 23.19
C TYR A 24 -5.05 11.94 23.64
N SER A 25 -4.29 11.37 24.58
CA SER A 25 -3.12 12.03 25.16
C SER A 25 -1.98 12.18 24.15
N GLN A 26 -1.02 13.08 24.44
CA GLN A 26 0.20 13.23 23.64
C GLN A 26 0.99 11.91 23.54
N TRP A 27 1.05 11.15 24.63
CA TRP A 27 1.69 9.83 24.63
C TRP A 27 1.01 8.86 23.65
N THR A 28 -0.32 8.87 23.58
CA THR A 28 -1.07 8.06 22.59
C THR A 28 -0.85 8.56 21.16
N GLN A 29 -0.69 9.88 20.95
CA GLN A 29 -0.34 10.45 19.63
C GLN A 29 0.99 9.88 19.12
N GLU A 30 2.03 9.90 19.97
CA GLU A 30 3.36 9.37 19.60
C GLU A 30 3.30 7.89 19.21
N ILE A 31 2.49 7.09 19.92
CA ILE A 31 2.31 5.66 19.59
C ILE A 31 1.63 5.50 18.23
N ILE A 32 0.58 6.28 17.95
CA ILE A 32 -0.12 6.23 16.66
C ILE A 32 0.84 6.58 15.52
N ASP A 33 1.62 7.65 15.66
CA ASP A 33 2.56 8.10 14.63
C ASP A 33 3.68 7.07 14.40
N ALA A 34 4.21 6.47 15.47
CA ALA A 34 5.20 5.40 15.37
C ALA A 34 4.65 4.18 14.62
N GLU A 35 3.40 3.79 14.89
CA GLU A 35 2.78 2.65 14.23
C GLU A 35 2.42 2.95 12.76
N ALA A 36 1.90 4.13 12.47
CA ALA A 36 1.64 4.57 11.09
C ALA A 36 2.92 4.52 10.25
N ASN A 37 4.03 5.05 10.78
CA ASN A 37 5.34 4.96 10.14
C ASN A 37 5.81 3.51 9.97
N GLY A 38 5.62 2.66 10.98
CA GLY A 38 5.94 1.24 10.89
C GLY A 38 5.16 0.52 9.79
N LEU A 39 3.87 0.83 9.65
CA LEU A 39 2.99 0.25 8.63
C LEU A 39 3.41 0.69 7.23
N VAL A 40 3.64 1.99 7.03
CA VAL A 40 4.11 2.54 5.75
C VAL A 40 5.46 1.95 5.37
N SER A 41 6.41 1.89 6.33
CA SER A 41 7.73 1.29 6.11
C SER A 41 7.62 -0.19 5.72
N THR A 42 6.81 -0.97 6.43
CA THR A 42 6.60 -2.39 6.12
C THR A 42 5.99 -2.58 4.73
N ALA A 43 4.99 -1.78 4.37
CA ALA A 43 4.38 -1.80 3.05
C ALA A 43 5.39 -1.43 1.96
N PHE A 44 6.24 -0.42 2.21
CA PHE A 44 7.31 -0.02 1.31
C PHE A 44 8.32 -1.15 1.08
N TYR A 45 8.88 -1.73 2.14
CA TYR A 45 9.84 -2.83 2.01
C TYR A 45 9.22 -4.03 1.30
N ARG A 46 7.97 -4.38 1.63
CA ARG A 46 7.23 -5.44 0.94
C ARG A 46 7.07 -5.15 -0.56
N ALA A 47 6.74 -3.92 -0.93
CA ALA A 47 6.63 -3.53 -2.34
C ALA A 47 7.98 -3.63 -3.05
N VAL A 48 9.05 -3.13 -2.43
CA VAL A 48 10.41 -3.21 -2.96
C VAL A 48 10.85 -4.67 -3.16
N ASP A 49 10.62 -5.54 -2.18
CA ASP A 49 10.97 -6.95 -2.27
C ASP A 49 10.15 -7.68 -3.34
N LEU A 50 8.86 -7.35 -3.48
CA LEU A 50 8.01 -7.89 -4.54
C LEU A 50 8.53 -7.49 -5.93
N LEU A 51 8.92 -6.22 -6.12
CA LEU A 51 9.48 -5.74 -7.37
C LEU A 51 10.84 -6.36 -7.67
N LYS A 52 11.70 -6.53 -6.65
CA LYS A 52 13.01 -7.20 -6.79
C LYS A 52 12.85 -8.68 -7.15
N ALA A 53 11.94 -9.40 -6.49
CA ALA A 53 11.66 -10.80 -6.77
C ALA A 53 11.11 -11.02 -8.18
N ASN A 54 10.41 -10.03 -8.74
CA ASN A 54 9.83 -10.08 -10.08
C ASN A 54 10.61 -9.23 -11.10
N ARG A 55 11.90 -8.95 -10.86
CA ARG A 55 12.68 -8.03 -11.70
C ARG A 55 12.67 -8.41 -13.18
N THR A 56 12.80 -9.70 -13.50
CA THR A 56 12.76 -10.19 -14.88
C THR A 56 11.43 -9.89 -15.58
N ARG A 57 10.31 -9.99 -14.87
CA ARG A 57 8.98 -9.66 -15.42
C ARG A 57 8.81 -8.16 -15.61
N LEU A 58 9.37 -7.36 -14.69
CA LEU A 58 9.39 -5.91 -14.79
C LEU A 58 10.22 -5.44 -15.98
N ASP A 59 11.41 -6.00 -16.19
CA ASP A 59 12.26 -5.67 -17.33
C ASP A 59 11.57 -6.04 -18.66
N CYS A 60 10.83 -7.16 -18.70
CA CYS A 60 10.02 -7.54 -19.86
C CYS A 60 8.91 -6.53 -20.16
N LEU A 61 8.20 -6.06 -19.12
CA LEU A 61 7.15 -5.05 -19.25
C LEU A 61 7.73 -3.69 -19.69
N VAL A 62 8.89 -3.30 -19.18
CA VAL A 62 9.59 -2.08 -19.61
C VAL A 62 9.97 -2.16 -21.09
N ASN A 63 10.51 -3.29 -21.55
CA ASN A 63 10.82 -3.48 -22.97
C ASN A 63 9.57 -3.41 -23.85
N ALA A 64 8.46 -3.98 -23.40
CA ALA A 64 7.19 -3.92 -24.12
C ALA A 64 6.63 -2.49 -24.18
N LEU A 65 6.73 -1.71 -23.10
CA LEU A 65 6.35 -0.28 -23.08
C LEU A 65 7.24 0.60 -23.95
N MET A 66 8.51 0.21 -24.13
CA MET A 66 9.42 0.92 -25.04
C MET A 66 9.05 0.68 -26.52
N THR A 67 8.45 -0.46 -26.84
CA THR A 67 7.98 -0.77 -28.21
C THR A 67 6.55 -0.31 -28.47
N GLU A 68 5.68 -0.42 -27.47
CA GLU A 68 4.27 -0.08 -27.52
C GLU A 68 4.02 1.01 -26.46
N GLU A 69 3.84 2.28 -26.86
CA GLU A 69 3.66 3.41 -25.91
C GLU A 69 2.50 3.17 -24.92
N THR A 70 1.53 2.36 -25.33
CA THR A 70 0.39 1.92 -24.52
C THR A 70 0.23 0.41 -24.63
N LEU A 71 0.22 -0.27 -23.47
CA LEU A 71 -0.07 -1.71 -23.37
C LEU A 71 -1.54 -1.92 -22.99
N GLU A 72 -2.25 -2.72 -23.78
CA GLU A 72 -3.59 -3.18 -23.41
C GLU A 72 -3.53 -4.35 -22.40
N THR A 73 -4.62 -4.54 -21.67
CA THR A 73 -4.74 -5.57 -20.62
C THR A 73 -4.44 -6.98 -21.14
N GLU A 74 -4.83 -7.31 -22.38
CA GLU A 74 -4.55 -8.61 -23.00
C GLU A 74 -3.05 -8.85 -23.20
N ARG A 75 -2.33 -7.82 -23.67
CA ARG A 75 -0.88 -7.89 -23.86
C ARG A 75 -0.15 -8.03 -22.54
N LEU A 76 -0.63 -7.34 -21.50
CA LEU A 76 -0.10 -7.44 -20.15
C LEU A 76 -0.28 -8.86 -19.57
N LEU A 77 -1.42 -9.49 -19.80
CA LEU A 77 -1.68 -10.89 -19.42
C LEU A 77 -0.79 -11.88 -20.18
N GLN A 78 -0.51 -11.64 -21.46
CA GLN A 78 0.45 -12.47 -22.22
C GLN A 78 1.88 -12.34 -21.66
N LEU A 79 2.28 -11.14 -21.22
CA LEU A 79 3.62 -10.85 -20.72
C LEU A 79 3.86 -11.32 -19.28
N LEU A 80 2.88 -11.12 -18.39
CA LEU A 80 3.02 -11.44 -16.96
C LEU A 80 2.40 -12.80 -16.59
N GLY A 81 1.55 -13.35 -17.45
CA GLY A 81 0.74 -14.53 -17.17
C GLY A 81 -0.64 -14.17 -16.58
N PRO A 82 -1.52 -15.18 -16.40
CA PRO A 82 -2.83 -14.99 -15.81
C PRO A 82 -2.71 -14.45 -14.38
N ARG A 83 -3.66 -13.59 -14.01
CA ARG A 83 -3.70 -12.97 -12.69
C ARG A 83 -3.91 -14.06 -11.63
N ALA A 84 -2.94 -14.21 -10.73
CA ALA A 84 -2.99 -15.22 -9.67
C ALA A 84 -4.20 -15.09 -8.71
N SER A 85 -4.98 -14.00 -8.78
CA SER A 85 -6.13 -13.76 -7.92
C SER A 85 -7.49 -14.14 -8.53
N GLU A 86 -7.55 -14.72 -9.73
CA GLU A 86 -8.80 -15.24 -10.34
C GLU A 86 -8.98 -16.75 -10.16
N THR A 87 -8.13 -17.40 -9.37
CA THR A 87 -8.30 -18.81 -8.98
C THR A 87 -8.40 -18.92 -7.46
N ALA A 88 -9.55 -18.52 -6.90
CA ALA A 88 -10.06 -18.95 -5.60
C ALA A 88 -11.57 -18.65 -5.51
#